data_AF-A0A2W7JR54-F1
#
_entry.id   AF-A0A2W7JR54-F1
#
_cell.length_a   1.000
_cell.length_b   1.000
_cell.length_c   1.000
_cell.angle_alpha   90.00
_cell.angle_beta   90.00
_cell.angle_gamma   90.00
#
_symmetry.space_group_name_H-M   'P 1'
#
loop_
_entity.id
_entity.type
_entity.pdbx_description
1 polymer ?
#
loop_
_entity_poly.entity_id
_entity_poly.type
_entity_poly.pdbx_seq_one_letter_code
_entity_poly.pdbx_strand_id
1 'polypeptide(L)'
;MRTTAFFALLCLCGLTQAAQMPVAALPGGMLVYKQVQSVRERKFSDIVEQKTDFSCGAAALATVLRQAYWLDVDEEHIIKGMLINADQNLVRTQGFSMLDMKRYIEAIGMRARGYRIPPEKLEAVTIPVVVLMEIRGYKHFVVMQRADKNWVYIGDPVLGHKRYSHDDFVKGWNGIVFAIVGPGYDKTNALRSPPEPLTAKNKLDTFNPVKDAELMDFGFIQSDFF
;
A
#
# COMPACT_ATOMS: atom_id res chain seq x y z
N MET A 1 3.34 -43.46 -16.89
CA MET A 1 3.91 -42.45 -17.82
C MET A 1 3.24 -41.07 -17.74
N ARG A 2 1.95 -40.94 -17.38
CA ARG A 2 1.29 -39.61 -17.25
C ARG A 2 1.60 -38.87 -15.94
N THR A 3 1.85 -39.60 -14.85
CA THR A 3 2.16 -39.02 -13.53
C THR A 3 3.58 -38.45 -13.43
N THR A 4 4.55 -39.07 -14.11
CA THR A 4 5.93 -38.59 -14.19
C THR A 4 6.05 -37.31 -15.03
N ALA A 5 5.23 -37.17 -16.09
CA ALA A 5 5.18 -35.96 -16.89
C ALA A 5 4.58 -34.76 -16.12
N PHE A 6 3.63 -35.00 -15.21
CA PHE A 6 3.02 -33.95 -14.40
C PHE A 6 4.00 -33.38 -13.36
N PHE A 7 4.83 -34.24 -12.74
CA PHE A 7 5.90 -33.79 -11.85
C PHE A 7 7.00 -33.01 -12.60
N ALA A 8 7.35 -33.42 -13.81
CA ALA A 8 8.31 -32.68 -14.65
C ALA A 8 7.79 -31.30 -15.08
N LEU A 9 6.48 -31.16 -15.33
CA LEU A 9 5.86 -29.88 -15.67
C LEU A 9 5.77 -28.93 -14.45
N LEU A 10 5.57 -29.47 -13.24
CA LEU A 10 5.61 -28.71 -11.99
C LEU A 10 7.02 -28.18 -11.65
N CYS A 11 8.08 -28.88 -12.07
CA CYS A 11 9.46 -28.41 -11.93
C CYS A 11 9.85 -27.29 -12.93
N LEU A 12 9.06 -27.06 -13.99
CA LEU A 12 9.26 -25.95 -14.94
C LEU A 12 8.57 -24.65 -14.53
N CYS A 13 7.75 -24.66 -13.48
CA CYS A 13 7.27 -23.45 -12.83
C CYS A 13 8.41 -22.86 -11.99
N GLY A 14 9.37 -22.22 -12.64
CA GLY A 14 10.39 -21.45 -11.96
C GLY A 14 9.75 -20.41 -11.02
N LEU A 15 10.34 -20.23 -9.83
CA LEU A 15 10.02 -19.11 -8.97
C LEU A 15 10.12 -17.83 -9.81
N THR A 16 9.02 -17.08 -9.92
CA THR A 16 9.02 -15.76 -10.56
C THR A 16 9.86 -14.83 -9.70
N GLN A 17 11.17 -14.79 -9.94
CA GLN A 17 12.07 -13.87 -9.27
C GLN A 17 12.04 -12.50 -9.94
N ALA A 18 12.17 -11.45 -9.14
CA ALA A 18 12.45 -10.10 -9.64
C ALA A 18 13.68 -10.14 -10.55
N ALA A 19 13.49 -9.82 -11.83
CA ALA A 19 14.56 -9.78 -12.82
C ALA A 19 14.84 -8.33 -13.22
N GLN A 20 16.11 -7.97 -13.39
CA GLN A 20 16.46 -6.70 -14.03
C GLN A 20 16.26 -6.83 -15.53
N MET A 21 15.42 -5.97 -16.12
CA MET A 21 15.28 -5.89 -17.57
C MET A 21 15.96 -4.63 -18.12
N PRO A 22 16.78 -4.75 -19.18
CA PRO A 22 17.29 -3.59 -19.90
C PRO A 22 16.14 -2.91 -20.66
N VAL A 23 15.95 -1.62 -20.44
CA VAL A 23 14.98 -0.78 -21.15
C VAL A 23 15.76 0.35 -21.82
N ALA A 24 15.56 0.53 -23.13
CA ALA A 24 16.17 1.67 -23.83
C ALA A 24 15.56 2.97 -23.29
N ALA A 25 16.35 3.83 -22.67
CA ALA A 25 15.88 5.10 -22.12
C ALA A 25 15.64 6.16 -23.21
N LEU A 26 16.36 6.07 -24.33
CA LEU A 26 16.25 6.94 -25.49
C LEU A 26 16.54 6.16 -26.79
N PRO A 27 15.99 6.60 -27.94
CA PRO A 27 16.46 6.14 -29.25
C PRO A 27 17.95 6.46 -29.39
N GLY A 28 18.80 5.45 -29.57
CA GLY A 28 20.26 5.65 -29.69
C GLY A 28 21.15 4.96 -28.63
N GLY A 29 20.58 4.16 -27.73
CA GLY A 29 21.35 3.05 -27.11
C GLY A 29 21.74 3.18 -25.63
N MET A 30 21.24 4.16 -24.86
CA MET A 30 21.41 4.11 -23.41
C MET A 30 20.41 3.11 -22.81
N LEU A 31 20.91 1.94 -22.39
CA LEU A 31 20.12 0.92 -21.68
C LEU A 31 20.06 1.27 -20.19
N VAL A 32 18.84 1.39 -19.65
CA VAL A 32 18.56 1.52 -18.22
C VAL A 32 18.01 0.20 -17.71
N TYR A 33 18.65 -0.35 -16.68
CA TYR A 33 18.19 -1.59 -16.05
C TYR A 33 17.11 -1.28 -15.03
N LYS A 34 15.90 -1.76 -15.29
CA LYS A 34 14.76 -1.61 -14.40
C LYS A 34 14.48 -2.91 -13.68
N GLN A 35 14.35 -2.85 -12.36
CA GLN A 35 13.85 -3.99 -11.57
C GLN A 35 12.40 -4.27 -11.97
N VAL A 36 12.14 -5.47 -12.47
CA VAL A 36 10.79 -5.92 -12.79
C VAL A 36 10.12 -6.40 -11.51
N GLN A 37 8.92 -5.88 -11.26
CA GLN A 37 8.04 -6.30 -10.18
C GLN A 37 6.77 -6.90 -10.79
N SER A 38 6.29 -7.98 -10.18
CA SER A 38 4.97 -8.54 -10.46
C SER A 38 3.87 -7.56 -10.04
N VAL A 39 2.67 -7.76 -10.60
CA VAL A 39 1.48 -6.98 -10.24
C VAL A 39 1.18 -7.07 -8.75
N ARG A 40 1.40 -8.24 -8.12
CA ARG A 40 1.20 -8.44 -6.69
C ARG A 40 2.23 -7.66 -5.86
N GLU A 41 3.51 -7.77 -6.20
CA GLU A 41 4.57 -7.04 -5.49
C GLU A 41 4.34 -5.53 -5.55
N ARG A 42 3.96 -5.01 -6.72
CA ARG A 42 3.65 -3.59 -6.88
C ARG A 42 2.39 -3.16 -6.13
N LYS A 43 1.39 -4.04 -6.04
CA LYS A 43 0.14 -3.77 -5.31
C LYS A 43 0.39 -3.57 -3.81
N PHE A 44 1.35 -4.30 -3.24
CA PHE A 44 1.70 -4.26 -1.82
C PHE A 44 3.07 -3.63 -1.54
N SER A 45 3.64 -2.85 -2.47
CA SER A 45 4.95 -2.24 -2.24
C SER A 45 4.91 -1.40 -0.97
N ASP A 46 5.90 -1.54 -0.09
CA ASP A 46 5.98 -0.77 1.17
C ASP A 46 4.82 -1.02 2.16
N ILE A 47 3.93 -2.00 1.91
CA ILE A 47 2.84 -2.41 2.81
C ILE A 47 3.12 -3.82 3.31
N VAL A 48 2.89 -4.07 4.60
CA VAL A 48 2.89 -5.42 5.16
C VAL A 48 1.55 -6.09 4.83
N GLU A 49 1.58 -7.08 3.94
CA GLU A 49 0.40 -7.88 3.58
C GLU A 49 -0.05 -8.73 4.78
N GLN A 50 -1.35 -8.70 5.06
CA GLN A 50 -1.99 -9.49 6.11
C GLN A 50 -2.08 -10.96 5.69
N LYS A 51 -1.68 -11.89 6.56
CA LYS A 51 -1.70 -13.34 6.32
C LYS A 51 -2.72 -14.09 7.17
N THR A 52 -3.16 -13.51 8.29
CA THR A 52 -4.08 -14.16 9.24
C THR A 52 -5.42 -13.45 9.30
N ASP A 53 -6.48 -14.13 9.73
CA ASP A 53 -7.77 -13.47 9.93
C ASP A 53 -7.72 -12.54 11.14
N PHE A 54 -8.45 -11.42 11.08
CA PHE A 54 -8.58 -10.45 12.16
C PHE A 54 -7.29 -9.76 12.64
N SER A 55 -6.22 -9.80 11.84
CA SER A 55 -4.92 -9.17 12.14
C SER A 55 -4.65 -7.89 11.35
N CYS A 56 -5.65 -7.31 10.69
CA CYS A 56 -5.51 -6.08 9.91
C CYS A 56 -4.86 -4.93 10.70
N GLY A 57 -5.20 -4.80 11.98
CA GLY A 57 -4.56 -3.83 12.89
C GLY A 57 -3.07 -4.11 13.09
N ALA A 58 -2.68 -5.38 13.24
CA ALA A 58 -1.28 -5.78 13.39
C ALA A 58 -0.47 -5.47 12.13
N ALA A 59 -1.00 -5.81 10.95
CA ALA A 59 -0.35 -5.54 9.67
C ALA A 59 -0.27 -4.03 9.36
N ALA A 60 -1.31 -3.26 9.70
CA ALA A 60 -1.29 -1.80 9.58
C ALA A 60 -0.22 -1.15 10.50
N LEU A 61 -0.10 -1.61 11.75
CA LEU A 61 0.97 -1.18 12.65
C LEU A 61 2.35 -1.56 12.10
N ALA A 62 2.53 -2.82 11.67
CA ALA A 62 3.80 -3.29 11.10
C ALA A 62 4.23 -2.42 9.91
N THR A 63 3.28 -2.06 9.04
CA THR A 63 3.51 -1.15 7.91
C THR A 63 4.04 0.21 8.36
N VAL A 64 3.39 0.84 9.34
CA VAL A 64 3.81 2.17 9.83
C VAL A 64 5.18 2.07 10.53
N LEU A 65 5.39 1.07 11.38
CA LEU A 65 6.66 0.89 12.11
C LEU A 65 7.83 0.59 11.17
N ARG A 66 7.62 -0.27 10.18
CA ARG A 66 8.66 -0.63 9.21
C ARG A 66 9.03 0.53 8.30
N GLN A 67 8.05 1.24 7.77
CA GLN A 67 8.32 2.30 6.80
C GLN A 67 8.64 3.64 7.44
N ALA A 68 7.91 4.05 8.48
CA ALA A 68 8.09 5.39 9.07
C ALA A 68 9.18 5.43 10.15
N TYR A 69 9.55 4.28 10.73
CA TYR A 69 10.51 4.20 11.84
C TYR A 69 11.66 3.21 11.58
N TRP A 70 11.72 2.60 10.39
CA TRP A 70 12.77 1.64 9.99
C TRP A 70 12.95 0.47 10.97
N LEU A 71 11.86 0.07 11.65
CA LEU A 71 11.87 -1.09 12.53
C LEU A 71 11.66 -2.38 11.71
N ASP A 72 12.53 -3.36 11.88
CA ASP A 72 12.37 -4.64 11.21
C ASP A 72 11.33 -5.52 11.92
N VAL A 73 10.05 -5.22 11.67
CA VAL A 73 8.91 -5.90 12.27
C VAL A 73 7.91 -6.33 11.20
N ASP A 74 7.42 -7.56 11.29
CA ASP A 74 6.37 -8.10 10.44
C ASP A 74 5.05 -8.28 11.21
N GLU A 75 4.01 -8.72 10.50
CA GLU A 75 2.69 -8.98 11.08
C GLU A 75 2.76 -9.91 12.31
N GLU A 76 3.52 -11.01 12.20
CA GLU A 76 3.63 -12.01 13.27
C GLU A 76 4.28 -11.43 14.52
N HIS A 77 5.32 -10.61 14.36
CA HIS A 77 5.98 -9.92 15.46
C HIS A 77 5.01 -9.00 16.21
N ILE A 78 4.22 -8.18 15.49
CA ILE A 78 3.24 -7.30 16.12
C ILE A 78 2.12 -8.09 16.80
N ILE A 79 1.62 -9.17 16.17
CA ILE A 79 0.61 -10.06 16.75
C ILE A 79 1.09 -10.60 18.11
N LYS A 80 2.28 -11.20 18.14
CA LYS A 80 2.86 -11.75 19.38
C LYS A 80 2.99 -10.69 20.46
N GLY A 81 3.46 -9.50 20.10
CA GLY A 81 3.60 -8.39 21.03
C GLY A 81 2.27 -7.88 21.60
N MET A 82 1.24 -7.74 20.76
CA MET A 82 -0.09 -7.32 21.20
C MET A 82 -0.78 -8.36 22.09
N LEU A 83 -0.62 -9.65 21.78
CA LEU A 83 -1.25 -10.75 22.54
C LEU A 83 -0.79 -10.84 24.00
N ILE A 84 0.34 -10.22 24.37
CA ILE A 84 0.82 -10.17 25.76
C ILE A 84 -0.18 -9.45 26.67
N ASN A 85 -0.84 -8.39 26.17
CA ASN A 85 -1.72 -7.52 26.95
C ASN A 85 -3.18 -7.49 26.45
N ALA A 86 -3.49 -8.28 25.43
CA ALA A 86 -4.82 -8.36 24.81
C ALA A 86 -5.60 -9.57 25.33
N ASP A 87 -6.93 -9.47 25.30
CA ASP A 87 -7.81 -10.62 25.59
C ASP A 87 -7.86 -11.54 24.35
N GLN A 88 -7.26 -12.72 24.47
CA GLN A 88 -7.15 -13.66 23.36
C GLN A 88 -8.51 -14.17 22.85
N ASN A 89 -9.53 -14.25 23.72
CA ASN A 89 -10.86 -14.70 23.30
C ASN A 89 -11.55 -13.64 22.45
N LEU A 90 -11.40 -12.36 22.82
CA LEU A 90 -11.90 -11.24 22.03
C LEU A 90 -11.13 -11.12 20.71
N VAL A 91 -9.80 -11.19 20.73
CA VAL A 91 -8.99 -11.09 19.51
C VAL A 91 -9.34 -12.18 18.50
N ARG A 92 -9.60 -13.41 18.93
CA ARG A 92 -10.01 -14.51 18.03
C ARG A 92 -11.35 -14.29 17.34
N THR A 93 -12.26 -13.51 17.94
CA THR A 93 -13.63 -13.33 17.44
C THR A 93 -13.86 -11.97 16.78
N GLN A 94 -13.11 -10.95 17.19
CA GLN A 94 -13.31 -9.55 16.79
C GLN A 94 -12.03 -8.88 16.27
N GLY A 95 -10.86 -9.51 16.44
CA GLY A 95 -9.56 -8.94 16.11
C GLY A 95 -9.00 -7.98 17.15
N PHE A 96 -7.86 -7.37 16.80
CA PHE A 96 -7.20 -6.40 17.66
C PHE A 96 -7.95 -5.08 17.70
N SER A 97 -8.11 -4.52 18.90
CA SER A 97 -8.68 -3.19 19.09
C SER A 97 -7.62 -2.08 19.00
N MET A 98 -8.06 -0.82 18.83
CA MET A 98 -7.17 0.34 18.98
C MET A 98 -6.52 0.42 20.37
N LEU A 99 -7.16 -0.14 21.41
CA LEU A 99 -6.58 -0.18 22.75
C LEU A 99 -5.42 -1.16 22.83
N ASP A 100 -5.54 -2.33 22.19
CA ASP A 100 -4.46 -3.33 22.13
C ASP A 100 -3.26 -2.77 21.37
N MET A 101 -3.53 -2.13 20.23
CA MET A 101 -2.52 -1.40 19.45
C MET A 101 -1.82 -0.33 20.29
N LYS A 102 -2.58 0.47 21.03
CA LYS A 102 -2.02 1.50 21.93
C LYS A 102 -1.10 0.90 22.98
N ARG A 103 -1.55 -0.14 23.69
CA ARG A 103 -0.78 -0.80 24.76
C ARG A 103 0.54 -1.34 24.24
N TYR A 104 0.53 -1.98 23.07
CA TYR A 104 1.74 -2.49 22.44
C TYR A 104 2.72 -1.37 22.05
N ILE A 105 2.24 -0.31 21.39
CA ILE A 105 3.07 0.83 21.00
C ILE A 105 3.68 1.53 22.23
N GLU A 106 2.93 1.67 23.31
CA GLU A 106 3.43 2.23 24.58
C GLU A 106 4.44 1.30 25.27
N ALA A 107 4.26 -0.03 25.18
CA ALA A 107 5.19 -1.01 25.74
C ALA A 107 6.57 -1.00 25.05
N ILE A 108 6.63 -0.67 23.75
CA ILE A 108 7.90 -0.52 23.01
C ILE A 108 8.50 0.89 23.13
N GLY A 109 8.01 1.72 24.05
CA GLY A 109 8.58 3.04 24.35
C GLY A 109 8.15 4.18 23.41
N MET A 110 7.14 3.95 22.58
CA MET A 110 6.57 4.96 21.68
C MET A 110 5.26 5.52 22.26
N ARG A 111 4.73 6.59 21.65
CA ARG A 111 3.44 7.20 22.04
C ARG A 111 2.38 6.87 21.01
N ALA A 112 1.24 6.38 21.47
CA ALA A 112 0.06 6.16 20.65
C ALA A 112 -1.09 7.06 21.09
N ARG A 113 -1.73 7.74 20.13
CA ARG A 113 -2.84 8.67 20.39
C ARG A 113 -3.95 8.49 19.36
N GLY A 114 -5.18 8.34 19.86
CA GLY A 114 -6.38 8.42 19.04
C GLY A 114 -6.89 9.86 19.02
N TYR A 115 -7.07 10.44 17.84
CA TYR A 115 -7.65 11.77 17.67
C TYR A 115 -8.94 11.65 16.87
N ARG A 116 -9.99 12.33 17.34
CA ARG A 116 -11.17 12.57 16.51
C ARG A 116 -10.90 13.83 15.69
N ILE A 117 -10.89 13.69 14.37
CA ILE A 117 -10.65 14.83 13.48
C ILE A 117 -11.88 14.99 12.56
N PRO A 118 -12.28 16.23 12.26
CA PRO A 118 -13.37 16.48 11.33
C PRO A 118 -12.88 16.23 9.89
N PRO A 119 -13.75 15.80 8.96
CA PRO A 119 -13.37 15.47 7.58
C PRO A 119 -12.57 16.58 6.87
N GLU A 120 -12.91 17.84 7.13
CA GLU A 120 -12.30 19.01 6.49
C GLU A 120 -10.82 19.19 6.88
N LYS A 121 -10.36 18.49 7.92
CA LYS A 121 -8.97 18.51 8.38
C LYS A 121 -8.18 17.25 7.98
N LEU A 122 -8.72 16.38 7.14
CA LEU A 122 -8.00 15.19 6.67
C LEU A 122 -6.69 15.57 5.96
N GLU A 123 -6.71 16.63 5.15
CA GLU A 123 -5.50 17.14 4.46
C GLU A 123 -4.42 17.66 5.41
N ALA A 124 -4.79 18.07 6.63
CA ALA A 124 -3.82 18.51 7.64
C ALA A 124 -3.05 17.35 8.29
N VAL A 125 -3.48 16.10 8.05
CA VAL A 125 -2.78 14.91 8.57
C VAL A 125 -1.61 14.59 7.65
N THR A 126 -0.43 15.09 8.01
CA THR A 126 0.79 14.96 7.19
C THR A 126 1.62 13.70 7.46
N ILE A 127 1.26 12.94 8.49
CA ILE A 127 1.94 11.71 8.89
C ILE A 127 1.04 10.50 8.60
N PRO A 128 1.60 9.32 8.27
CA PRO A 128 0.82 8.10 8.14
C PRO A 128 0.17 7.74 9.49
N VAL A 129 -1.12 7.42 9.45
CA VAL A 129 -1.91 7.06 10.64
C VAL A 129 -2.73 5.81 10.36
N VAL A 130 -3.05 5.04 11.40
CA VAL A 130 -3.98 3.91 11.28
C VAL A 130 -5.40 4.44 11.44
N VAL A 131 -6.31 4.03 10.58
CA VAL A 131 -7.73 4.41 10.62
C VAL A 131 -8.61 3.18 10.56
N LEU A 132 -9.81 3.28 11.14
CA LEU A 132 -10.83 2.26 11.03
C LEU A 132 -11.80 2.64 9.92
N MET A 133 -11.89 1.80 8.89
CA MET A 133 -12.87 1.91 7.82
C MET A 133 -13.94 0.83 7.97
N GLU A 134 -15.17 1.18 7.63
CA GLU A 134 -16.30 0.27 7.50
C GLU A 134 -16.74 0.22 6.03
N ILE A 135 -16.58 -0.95 5.43
CA ILE A 135 -16.92 -1.18 4.02
C ILE A 135 -17.94 -2.31 3.98
N ARG A 136 -19.18 -1.99 3.58
CA ARG A 136 -20.28 -2.96 3.47
C ARG A 136 -20.51 -3.76 4.77
N GLY A 137 -20.43 -3.09 5.92
CA GLY A 137 -20.62 -3.69 7.25
C GLY A 137 -19.38 -4.42 7.81
N TYR A 138 -18.28 -4.48 7.06
CA TYR A 138 -17.01 -5.03 7.54
C TYR A 138 -16.09 -3.92 8.04
N LYS A 139 -15.67 -4.02 9.30
CA LYS A 139 -14.75 -3.08 9.94
C LYS A 139 -13.30 -3.55 9.73
N HIS A 140 -12.47 -2.65 9.25
CA HIS A 140 -11.12 -2.97 8.78
C HIS A 140 -10.14 -1.85 9.15
N PHE A 141 -8.99 -2.23 9.72
CA PHE A 141 -7.91 -1.29 9.97
C PHE A 141 -7.02 -1.15 8.74
N VAL A 142 -6.77 0.09 8.34
CA VAL A 142 -5.93 0.44 7.20
C VAL A 142 -4.99 1.58 7.57
N VAL A 143 -3.92 1.75 6.80
CA VAL A 143 -3.00 2.88 6.94
C VAL A 143 -3.48 4.01 6.04
N MET A 144 -3.90 5.13 6.60
CA MET A 144 -4.05 6.37 5.86
C MET A 144 -2.66 6.97 5.65
N GLN A 145 -2.20 6.99 4.40
CA GLN A 145 -0.86 7.39 3.99
C GLN A 145 -0.74 8.90 3.84
N ARG A 146 -1.65 9.48 3.03
CA ARG A 146 -1.79 10.91 2.82
C ARG A 146 -3.21 11.24 2.35
N ALA A 147 -3.62 12.48 2.55
CA ALA A 147 -4.80 13.04 1.92
C ALA A 147 -4.39 14.29 1.12
N ASP A 148 -5.04 14.49 -0.01
CA ASP A 148 -5.04 15.75 -0.74
C ASP A 148 -6.48 16.19 -1.02
N LYS A 149 -6.64 17.32 -1.72
CA LYS A 149 -7.93 17.94 -2.02
C LYS A 149 -8.98 16.99 -2.61
N ASN A 150 -8.56 15.99 -3.38
CA ASN A 150 -9.47 15.11 -4.10
C ASN A 150 -9.45 13.67 -3.57
N TRP A 151 -8.29 13.20 -3.10
CA TRP A 151 -8.02 11.80 -2.85
C TRP A 151 -7.45 11.54 -1.46
N VAL A 152 -7.93 10.46 -0.85
CA VAL A 152 -7.34 9.86 0.35
C VAL A 152 -6.64 8.58 -0.05
N TYR A 153 -5.32 8.51 0.18
CA TYR A 153 -4.47 7.38 -0.15
C TYR A 153 -4.36 6.44 1.04
N ILE A 154 -4.63 5.17 0.79
CA ILE A 154 -4.76 4.13 1.80
C ILE A 154 -3.84 2.97 1.44
N GLY A 155 -3.01 2.58 2.40
CA GLY A 155 -2.34 1.28 2.41
C GLY A 155 -3.23 0.27 3.13
N ASP A 156 -3.95 -0.55 2.37
CA ASP A 156 -4.80 -1.61 2.89
C ASP A 156 -3.99 -2.92 3.02
N PRO A 157 -3.84 -3.51 4.21
CA PRO A 157 -3.10 -4.76 4.39
C PRO A 157 -3.63 -5.96 3.59
N VAL A 158 -4.89 -5.91 3.15
CA VAL A 158 -5.58 -6.98 2.39
C VAL A 158 -5.65 -6.62 0.90
N LEU A 159 -5.87 -5.34 0.59
CA LEU A 159 -6.15 -4.89 -0.77
C LEU A 159 -5.00 -4.10 -1.41
N GLY A 160 -3.91 -3.87 -0.69
CA GLY A 160 -2.75 -3.09 -1.14
C GLY A 160 -3.04 -1.60 -1.23
N HIS A 161 -2.28 -0.90 -2.07
CA HIS A 161 -2.49 0.53 -2.32
C HIS A 161 -3.85 0.80 -2.95
N LYS A 162 -4.63 1.66 -2.31
CA LYS A 162 -5.92 2.16 -2.79
C LYS A 162 -6.00 3.67 -2.61
N ARG A 163 -6.91 4.27 -3.37
CA ARG A 163 -7.33 5.65 -3.15
C ARG A 163 -8.84 5.72 -3.16
N TYR A 164 -9.39 6.59 -2.32
CA TYR A 164 -10.80 6.91 -2.25
C TYR A 164 -10.97 8.39 -2.58
N SER A 165 -12.09 8.74 -3.20
CA SER A 165 -12.52 10.14 -3.17
C SER A 165 -12.72 10.55 -1.72
N HIS A 166 -12.58 11.84 -1.42
CA HIS A 166 -12.80 12.34 -0.06
C HIS A 166 -14.17 11.90 0.50
N ASP A 167 -15.23 12.07 -0.30
CA ASP A 167 -16.60 11.71 0.11
C ASP A 167 -16.77 10.22 0.36
N ASP A 168 -16.19 9.36 -0.47
CA ASP A 168 -16.31 7.91 -0.30
C ASP A 168 -15.49 7.40 0.90
N PHE A 169 -14.35 8.04 1.18
CA PHE A 169 -13.59 7.75 2.39
C PHE A 169 -14.39 8.09 3.64
N VAL A 170 -14.96 9.31 3.69
CA VAL A 170 -15.69 9.81 4.86
C VAL A 170 -16.93 8.97 5.17
N LYS A 171 -17.63 8.44 4.16
CA LYS A 171 -18.78 7.54 4.37
C LYS A 171 -18.42 6.28 5.15
N GLY A 172 -17.23 5.73 4.92
CA GLY A 172 -16.77 4.50 5.60
C GLY A 172 -15.93 4.77 6.84
N TRP A 173 -15.48 6.00 7.08
CA TRP A 173 -14.55 6.30 8.16
C TRP A 173 -15.25 6.82 9.42
N ASN A 174 -14.82 6.35 10.59
CA ASN A 174 -15.47 6.67 11.87
C ASN A 174 -15.07 8.02 12.50
N GLY A 175 -14.25 8.82 11.79
CA GLY A 175 -13.76 10.11 12.27
C GLY A 175 -12.54 10.03 13.21
N ILE A 176 -11.99 8.83 13.46
CA ILE A 176 -10.85 8.63 14.36
C ILE A 176 -9.60 8.28 13.55
N VAL A 177 -8.51 8.97 13.86
CA VAL A 177 -7.15 8.61 13.42
C VAL A 177 -6.33 8.14 14.62
N PHE A 178 -5.56 7.08 14.43
CA PHE A 178 -4.62 6.54 15.40
C PHE A 178 -3.20 6.88 14.96
N ALA A 179 -2.60 7.84 15.66
CA ALA A 179 -1.27 8.34 15.39
C ALA A 179 -0.23 7.69 16.30
N ILE A 180 0.89 7.30 15.71
CA ILE A 180 2.06 6.75 16.39
C ILE A 180 3.16 7.80 16.34
N VAL A 181 3.71 8.15 17.49
CA VAL A 181 4.75 9.17 17.65
C VAL A 181 5.87 8.60 18.50
N GLY A 182 7.08 8.53 17.93
CA GLY A 182 8.27 8.08 18.64
C GLY A 182 9.54 8.72 18.09
N PRO A 183 10.70 8.44 18.71
CA PRO A 183 11.98 8.80 18.13
C PRO A 183 12.19 8.05 16.79
N GLY A 184 13.02 8.62 15.91
CA GLY A 184 13.38 7.96 14.64
C GLY A 184 12.34 8.04 13.53
N TYR A 185 11.32 8.90 13.65
CA TYR A 185 10.37 9.13 12.56
C TYR A 185 11.09 9.71 11.33
N ASP A 186 11.09 8.96 10.23
CA ASP A 186 11.62 9.38 8.96
C ASP A 186 10.59 10.24 8.21
N LYS A 187 10.95 11.49 7.92
CA LYS A 187 10.08 12.42 7.17
C LYS A 187 10.06 12.12 5.66
N THR A 188 10.97 11.30 5.17
CA THR A 188 11.11 10.93 3.75
C THR A 188 10.60 9.51 3.43
N ASN A 189 9.88 8.89 4.38
CA ASN A 189 9.38 7.53 4.22
C ASN A 189 8.44 7.33 3.02
N ALA A 190 8.41 6.10 2.50
CA ALA A 190 7.63 5.71 1.33
C ALA A 190 6.10 5.94 1.49
N LEU A 191 5.58 5.85 2.72
CA LEU A 191 4.13 6.04 2.97
C LEU A 191 3.68 7.48 2.75
N ARG A 192 4.58 8.47 2.75
CA ARG A 192 4.22 9.86 2.41
C ARG A 192 4.12 10.11 0.90
N SER A 193 4.66 9.22 0.08
CA SER A 193 4.61 9.31 -1.39
C SER A 193 4.14 7.98 -1.98
N PRO A 194 2.90 7.57 -1.67
CA PRO A 194 2.42 6.26 -2.09
C PRO A 194 2.27 6.19 -3.62
N PRO A 195 2.55 5.01 -4.21
CA PRO A 195 2.35 4.81 -5.63
C PRO A 195 0.88 4.94 -6.01
N GLU A 196 0.61 5.31 -7.25
CA GLU A 196 -0.75 5.29 -7.75
C GLU A 196 -1.31 3.86 -7.78
N PRO A 197 -2.53 3.63 -7.24
CA PRO A 197 -3.18 2.33 -7.29
C PRO A 197 -3.30 1.80 -8.71
N LEU A 198 -3.00 0.50 -8.89
CA LEU A 198 -3.12 -0.16 -10.18
C LEU A 198 -4.60 -0.24 -10.60
N THR A 199 -5.02 0.64 -11.51
CA THR A 199 -6.39 0.71 -12.02
C THR A 199 -6.39 0.62 -13.55
N ALA A 200 -7.16 -0.30 -14.11
CA ALA A 200 -7.32 -0.46 -15.57
C ALA A 200 -8.25 0.60 -16.19
N LYS A 201 -9.23 1.08 -15.40
CA LYS A 201 -10.34 1.93 -15.84
C LYS A 201 -9.92 3.23 -16.54
N ASN A 202 -8.75 3.78 -16.23
CA ASN A 202 -8.27 5.06 -16.78
C ASN A 202 -6.98 4.93 -17.60
N LYS A 203 -6.49 3.71 -17.88
CA LYS A 203 -5.25 3.51 -18.62
C LYS A 203 -5.44 2.98 -20.04
N LEU A 204 -6.58 2.33 -20.32
CA LEU A 204 -6.89 1.79 -21.64
C LEU A 204 -7.30 2.87 -22.66
N ASP A 205 -7.80 4.03 -22.21
CA ASP A 205 -8.18 5.16 -23.07
C ASP A 205 -7.03 6.17 -23.32
N THR A 206 -5.79 5.83 -22.92
CA THR A 206 -4.63 6.70 -23.15
C THR A 206 -3.96 6.43 -24.51
N PHE A 207 -4.69 5.88 -25.48
CA PHE A 207 -4.25 5.95 -26.87
C PHE A 207 -4.52 7.37 -27.36
N ASN A 208 -3.58 8.27 -27.10
CA ASN A 208 -3.54 9.56 -27.75
C ASN A 208 -2.73 9.36 -29.04
N PRO A 209 -3.35 9.26 -30.23
CA PRO A 209 -2.58 9.19 -31.46
C PRO A 209 -1.63 10.38 -31.49
N VAL A 210 -0.35 10.13 -31.81
CA VAL A 210 0.65 11.18 -31.94
C VAL A 210 0.08 12.22 -32.91
N LYS A 211 0.00 13.48 -32.48
CA LYS A 211 -0.57 14.51 -33.35
C LYS A 211 0.33 14.70 -34.56
N ASP A 212 -0.22 14.99 -35.72
CA ASP A 212 0.58 15.21 -36.95
C ASP A 212 1.70 16.25 -36.74
N ALA A 213 1.46 17.26 -35.90
CA ALA A 213 2.46 18.25 -35.51
C ALA A 213 3.64 17.66 -34.71
N GLU A 214 3.38 16.70 -33.81
CA GLU A 214 4.43 15.99 -33.07
C GLU A 214 5.19 15.02 -33.98
N LEU A 215 4.55 14.48 -35.04
CA LEU A 215 5.21 13.63 -36.02
C LEU A 215 6.16 14.42 -36.94
N MET A 216 5.90 15.70 -37.19
CA MET A 216 6.83 16.58 -37.91
C MET A 216 8.16 16.76 -37.17
N ASP A 217 8.14 16.78 -35.82
CA ASP A 217 9.37 16.83 -35.00
C ASP A 217 10.20 15.53 -35.10
N PHE A 218 9.58 14.43 -35.55
CA PHE A 218 10.25 13.16 -35.85
C PHE A 218 10.61 12.99 -37.33
N GLY A 219 10.45 14.03 -38.15
CA GLY A 219 10.89 14.05 -39.55
C GLY A 219 9.88 13.49 -40.55
N PHE A 220 8.63 13.24 -40.14
CA PHE A 220 7.56 12.92 -41.09
C PHE A 220 7.13 14.17 -41.84
N ILE A 221 6.99 14.07 -43.16
CA ILE A 221 6.56 15.19 -44.00
C ILE A 221 5.06 15.07 -44.30
N GLN A 222 4.43 16.20 -44.60
CA GLN A 222 2.96 16.25 -44.80
C GLN A 222 2.46 15.29 -45.89
N SER A 223 3.30 14.93 -46.87
CA SER A 223 2.96 13.95 -47.93
C SER A 223 2.89 12.50 -47.45
N ASP A 224 3.41 12.17 -46.27
CA ASP A 224 3.37 10.81 -45.71
C ASP A 224 2.03 10.49 -45.02
N PHE A 225 1.15 11.49 -44.89
CA PHE A 225 -0.13 11.41 -44.19
C PHE A 225 -1.35 11.35 -45.12
N PHE A 226 -1.15 11.27 -46.45
CA PHE A 226 -2.20 11.23 -47.48
C PHE A 226 -1.97 10.14 -48.52
#